data_AF-A0A182UD75-F1
#
_entry.id   AF-A0A182UD75-F1
#
_cell.length_a   1.000
_cell.length_b   1.000
_cell.length_c   1.000
_cell.angle_alpha   90.00
_cell.angle_beta   90.00
_cell.angle_gamma   90.00
#
_symmetry.space_group_name_H-M   'P 1'
#
loop_
_entity.id
_entity.type
_entity.pdbx_description
1 polymer ?
#
loop_
_entity_poly.entity_id
_entity_poly.type
_entity_poly.pdbx_seq_one_letter_code
_entity_poly.pdbx_strand_id
1 'polypeptide(L)'
;MALVEVTLPSGYVVDHDSISELTTVNLIDHFQIRYGDASVVVYYKNMSNVSNCFTVTTYRRFKVTLKRPAYVVGYDYYDTNHNAIKAYEVDKHNIFSKSAKKKFPAECQK
;
A
#
# COMPACT_ATOMS: atom_id res chain seq x y z
N MET A 1 6.76 20.34 -4.02
CA MET A 1 5.58 19.72 -3.37
C MET A 1 5.82 18.23 -3.45
N ALA A 2 5.62 17.48 -2.37
CA ALA A 2 6.00 16.07 -2.35
C ALA A 2 4.77 15.18 -2.17
N LEU A 3 4.73 14.07 -2.89
CA LEU A 3 3.67 13.07 -2.80
C LEU A 3 4.27 11.75 -2.34
N VAL A 4 3.53 11.02 -1.52
CA VAL A 4 3.82 9.62 -1.19
C VAL A 4 2.63 8.77 -1.59
N GLU A 5 2.82 7.91 -2.59
CA GLU A 5 1.83 6.95 -3.05
C GLU A 5 2.13 5.57 -2.49
N VAL A 6 1.18 5.03 -1.72
CA VAL A 6 1.19 3.69 -1.16
C VAL A 6 0.26 2.84 -2.01
N THR A 7 0.81 1.83 -2.68
CA THR A 7 0.01 0.84 -3.42
C THR A 7 -0.21 -0.38 -2.55
N LEU A 8 -1.42 -0.92 -2.54
CA LEU A 8 -1.75 -2.07 -1.71
C LEU A 8 -1.57 -3.39 -2.47
N PRO A 9 -1.14 -4.45 -1.76
CA PRO A 9 -1.14 -5.80 -2.29
C PRO A 9 -2.55 -6.23 -2.68
N SER A 10 -2.67 -7.10 -3.68
CA SER A 10 -3.97 -7.57 -4.15
C SER A 10 -4.82 -8.18 -3.02
N GLY A 11 -6.06 -7.70 -2.91
CA GLY A 11 -7.04 -8.14 -1.92
C GLY A 11 -7.02 -7.36 -0.60
N TYR A 12 -6.15 -6.37 -0.46
CA TYR A 12 -6.20 -5.38 0.62
C TYR A 12 -6.93 -4.12 0.15
N VAL A 13 -7.65 -3.51 1.07
CA VAL A 13 -8.33 -2.23 0.88
C VAL A 13 -8.02 -1.32 2.05
N VAL A 14 -8.06 -0.02 1.80
CA VAL A 14 -7.96 1.02 2.81
C VAL A 14 -9.36 1.55 3.17
N ASP A 15 -9.54 2.06 4.39
CA ASP A 15 -10.75 2.77 4.80
C ASP A 15 -10.51 4.29 4.89
N HIS A 16 -11.55 5.10 5.02
CA HIS A 16 -11.44 6.57 5.08
C HIS A 16 -10.67 7.09 6.30
N ASP A 17 -10.75 6.41 7.46
CA ASP A 17 -10.09 6.83 8.71
C ASP A 17 -8.80 6.05 9.00
N SER A 18 -8.13 5.59 7.94
CA SER A 18 -7.01 4.64 8.03
C SER A 18 -5.64 5.26 8.23
N ILE A 19 -5.50 6.57 8.04
CA ILE A 19 -4.22 7.26 8.11
C ILE A 19 -4.06 7.91 9.49
N SER A 20 -3.00 7.54 10.19
CA SER A 20 -2.59 8.20 11.43
C SER A 20 -1.23 8.86 11.26
N GLU A 21 -1.17 10.16 11.51
CA GLU A 21 0.05 10.94 11.50
C GLU A 21 0.87 10.70 12.77
N LEU A 22 2.17 10.41 12.62
CA LEU A 22 3.09 10.21 13.74
C LEU A 22 4.01 11.41 13.96
N THR A 23 4.19 12.26 12.95
CA THR A 23 5.08 13.43 12.99
C THR A 23 4.31 14.73 13.07
N THR A 24 4.70 15.62 13.99
CA THR A 24 4.06 16.93 14.21
C THR A 24 4.76 18.10 13.52
N VAL A 25 5.99 17.90 13.03
CA VAL A 25 6.82 18.98 12.45
C VAL A 25 6.35 19.38 11.04
N ASN A 26 5.90 18.40 10.25
CA ASN A 26 5.41 18.60 8.90
C ASN A 26 4.18 17.71 8.70
N LEU A 27 3.02 18.34 8.82
CA LEU A 27 1.73 17.67 8.77
C LEU A 27 1.36 17.31 7.34
N ILE A 28 0.55 16.27 7.21
CA ILE A 28 -0.05 15.93 5.92
C ILE A 28 -1.00 17.07 5.54
N ASP A 29 -0.89 17.58 4.31
CA ASP A 29 -1.79 18.62 3.82
C ASP A 29 -3.18 18.03 3.53
N HIS A 30 -3.20 16.92 2.79
CA HIS A 30 -4.37 16.09 2.58
C HIS A 30 -3.95 14.71 2.09
N PHE A 31 -4.89 13.77 2.05
CA PHE A 31 -4.71 12.46 1.43
C PHE A 31 -5.86 12.14 0.48
N GLN A 32 -5.60 11.24 -0.45
CA GLN A 32 -6.59 10.78 -1.42
C GLN A 32 -6.53 9.26 -1.55
N ILE A 33 -7.68 8.61 -1.48
CA ILE A 33 -7.83 7.19 -1.77
C ILE A 33 -8.12 7.03 -3.26
N ARG A 34 -7.43 6.09 -3.93
CA ARG A 34 -7.52 5.84 -5.37
C ARG A 34 -7.74 4.36 -5.69
N TYR A 35 -8.14 4.10 -6.93
CA TYR A 35 -8.28 2.76 -7.51
C TYR A 35 -9.19 1.81 -6.73
N GLY A 36 -10.34 2.31 -6.25
CA GLY A 36 -11.28 1.50 -5.49
C GLY A 36 -10.68 0.99 -4.17
N ASP A 37 -10.07 1.91 -3.42
CA ASP A 37 -9.47 1.67 -2.11
C ASP A 37 -8.18 0.84 -2.11
N ALA A 38 -7.56 0.65 -3.28
CA ALA A 38 -6.33 -0.11 -3.45
C ALA A 38 -5.05 0.74 -3.40
N SER A 39 -5.16 2.06 -3.29
CA SER A 39 -4.02 2.96 -3.14
C SER A 39 -4.36 4.21 -2.35
N VAL A 40 -3.36 4.75 -1.67
CA VAL A 40 -3.43 6.01 -0.93
C VAL A 40 -2.34 6.93 -1.43
N VAL A 41 -2.69 8.17 -1.73
CA VAL A 41 -1.74 9.25 -2.05
C VAL A 41 -1.78 10.27 -0.93
N VAL A 42 -0.62 10.51 -0.31
CA VAL A 42 -0.43 11.49 0.76
C VAL A 42 0.29 12.70 0.20
N TYR A 43 -0.22 13.90 0.51
CA TYR A 43 0.30 15.16 -0.02
C TYR A 43 1.01 15.95 1.08
N TYR A 44 2.19 16.45 0.76
CA TYR A 44 2.95 17.36 1.59
C TYR A 44 3.26 18.64 0.80
N LYS A 45 3.04 19.80 1.42
CA LYS A 45 3.39 21.10 0.79
C LYS A 45 4.87 21.14 0.42
N ASN A 46 5.74 20.65 1.30
CA ASN A 46 7.14 20.42 1.05
C ASN A 46 7.65 19.24 1.90
N MET A 47 8.79 18.68 1.53
CA MET A 47 9.56 17.77 2.37
C MET A 47 10.98 18.33 2.49
N SER A 48 11.48 18.36 3.72
CA SER A 48 12.87 18.74 4.05
C SER A 48 13.64 17.51 4.55
N ASN A 49 14.84 17.69 5.09
CA ASN A 49 15.66 16.63 5.71
C ASN A 49 15.11 16.11 7.05
N VAL A 50 13.83 16.37 7.35
CA VAL A 50 13.13 15.90 8.54
C VAL A 50 12.33 14.64 8.17
N SER A 51 12.36 13.63 9.04
CA SER A 51 11.57 12.42 8.86
C SER A 51 10.07 12.74 8.93
N ASN A 52 9.31 12.33 7.91
CA ASN A 52 7.85 12.43 7.87
C ASN A 52 7.28 11.01 7.98
N CYS A 53 6.56 10.73 9.06
CA CYS A 53 6.08 9.38 9.38
C CYS A 53 4.56 9.37 9.50
N PHE A 54 3.93 8.40 8.86
CA PHE A 54 2.51 8.13 8.97
C PHE A 54 2.28 6.62 8.91
N THR A 55 1.16 6.17 9.45
CA THR A 55 0.72 4.77 9.38
C THR A 55 -0.51 4.68 8.51
N VAL A 56 -0.56 3.69 7.62
CA VAL A 56 -1.74 3.36 6.82
C VAL A 56 -2.30 2.03 7.30
N THR A 57 -3.50 2.05 7.86
CA THR A 57 -4.21 0.86 8.31
C THR A 57 -5.02 0.27 7.16
N THR A 58 -4.84 -1.02 6.88
CA THR A 58 -5.52 -1.68 5.75
C THR A 58 -6.13 -3.00 6.19
N TYR A 59 -7.16 -3.43 5.46
CA TYR A 59 -7.89 -4.66 5.74
C TYR A 59 -7.89 -5.58 4.53
N ARG A 60 -7.71 -6.88 4.78
CA ARG A 60 -7.80 -7.89 3.73
C ARG A 60 -9.28 -8.20 3.42
N ARG A 61 -9.80 -7.62 2.33
CA ARG A 61 -11.18 -7.85 1.86
C ARG A 61 -11.31 -9.10 1.00
N PHE A 62 -10.27 -9.45 0.24
CA PHE A 62 -10.31 -10.59 -0.69
C PHE A 62 -9.20 -11.61 -0.42
N LYS A 63 -9.54 -12.89 -0.58
CA LYS A 63 -8.58 -13.99 -0.48
C LYS A 63 -7.84 -14.15 -1.82
N VAL A 64 -6.69 -13.51 -1.92
CA VAL A 64 -5.77 -13.67 -3.05
C VAL A 64 -4.56 -14.50 -2.64
N THR A 65 -4.15 -15.43 -3.51
CA THR A 65 -2.96 -16.28 -3.40
C THR A 65 -1.93 -15.82 -4.44
N LEU A 66 -0.63 -16.14 -4.27
CA LEU A 66 0.45 -15.73 -5.18
C LEU A 66 0.48 -14.20 -5.41
N LYS A 67 0.39 -13.43 -4.32
CA LYS A 67 0.41 -11.96 -4.38
C LYS A 67 1.79 -11.49 -4.84
N ARG A 68 1.82 -10.53 -5.77
CA ARG A 68 3.05 -9.80 -6.12
C ARG A 68 3.38 -8.79 -5.00
N PRO A 69 4.66 -8.40 -4.86
CA PRO A 69 5.04 -7.30 -3.98
C PRO A 69 4.30 -6.02 -4.36
N ALA A 70 3.91 -5.26 -3.35
CA ALA A 70 3.40 -3.90 -3.52
C ALA A 70 4.55 -2.91 -3.29
N TYR A 71 4.31 -1.61 -3.48
CA TYR A 71 5.34 -0.60 -3.30
C TYR A 71 4.81 0.70 -2.72
N VAL A 72 5.72 1.42 -2.08
CA VAL A 72 5.57 2.82 -1.68
C VAL A 72 6.51 3.64 -2.54
N VAL A 73 6.01 4.72 -3.13
CA VAL A 73 6.82 5.66 -3.90
C VAL A 73 6.63 7.07 -3.35
N GLY A 74 7.74 7.75 -3.05
CA GLY A 74 7.77 9.16 -2.73
C GLY A 74 8.42 9.93 -3.87
N TYR A 75 7.84 11.04 -4.31
CA TYR A 75 8.38 11.84 -5.40
C TYR A 75 8.03 13.32 -5.26
N ASP A 76 8.90 14.19 -5.80
CA ASP A 76 8.54 15.60 -5.99
C ASP A 76 7.57 15.72 -7.18
N TYR A 77 6.51 16.50 -6.97
CA TYR A 77 5.44 16.72 -7.93
C TYR A 77 5.90 17.47 -9.19
N TYR A 78 6.86 18.39 -9.05
CA TYR A 78 7.35 19.22 -10.14
C TYR A 78 8.56 18.61 -10.85
N ASP A 79 9.36 17.80 -10.14
CA ASP A 79 10.49 17.06 -10.71
C ASP A 79 10.52 15.61 -10.25
N THR A 80 9.93 14.73 -11.07
CA THR A 80 9.83 13.30 -10.78
C THR A 80 11.18 12.57 -10.78
N ASN A 81 12.28 13.20 -11.21
CA ASN A 81 13.63 12.60 -11.06
C ASN A 81 14.04 12.50 -9.59
N HIS A 82 13.51 13.38 -8.74
CA HIS A 82 13.65 13.31 -7.30
C HIS A 82 12.59 12.36 -6.73
N ASN A 83 12.87 11.06 -6.76
CA ASN A 83 11.99 10.04 -6.23
C ASN A 83 12.73 8.94 -5.47
N ALA A 84 11.98 8.20 -4.67
CA ALA A 84 12.42 6.96 -4.06
C ALA A 84 11.26 5.96 -4.07
N ILE A 85 11.56 4.70 -4.41
CA ILE A 85 10.59 3.61 -4.40
C ILE A 85 11.07 2.48 -3.50
N LYS A 86 10.16 1.92 -2.70
CA LYS A 86 10.42 0.75 -1.87
C LYS A 86 9.32 -0.29 -2.04
N ALA A 87 9.70 -1.47 -2.52
CA ALA A 87 8.81 -2.62 -2.57
C ALA A 87 8.68 -3.28 -1.19
N TYR A 88 7.50 -3.83 -0.90
CA TYR A 88 7.20 -4.60 0.30
C TYR A 88 6.30 -5.79 0.00
N GLU A 89 6.42 -6.83 0.82
CA GLU A 89 5.59 -8.04 0.75
C GLU A 89 4.81 -8.20 2.06
N VAL A 90 3.61 -8.76 1.97
CA VAL A 90 2.80 -9.23 3.11
C VAL A 90 2.77 -10.75 3.07
N ASP A 91 2.57 -11.36 4.24
CA ASP A 91 2.63 -12.81 4.43
C ASP A 91 2.03 -13.60 3.27
N LYS A 92 2.88 -14.47 2.71
CA LYS A 92 2.52 -15.37 1.62
C LYS A 92 1.49 -16.35 2.16
N HIS A 93 0.27 -16.24 1.66
CA HIS A 93 -0.73 -17.24 1.98
C HIS A 93 -0.36 -18.54 1.25
N ASN A 94 -0.12 -19.61 2.02
CA ASN A 94 0.03 -20.93 1.45
C ASN A 94 -1.20 -21.28 0.60
N ILE A 95 -0.96 -21.83 -0.59
CA ILE A 95 -1.98 -22.23 -1.56
C ILE A 95 -3.03 -23.18 -0.92
N PHE A 96 -2.65 -23.86 0.16
CA PHE A 96 -3.52 -24.69 0.97
C PHE A 96 -4.31 -23.89 2.02
N SER A 97 -5.27 -23.08 1.56
CA SER A 97 -6.38 -22.67 2.41
C SER A 97 -7.58 -23.57 2.11
N LYS A 98 -8.12 -24.23 3.14
CA LYS A 98 -9.14 -25.32 3.08
C LYS A 98 -10.52 -24.96 2.47
N SER A 99 -10.64 -23.90 1.66
CA SER A 99 -11.93 -23.45 1.13
C SER A 99 -12.06 -23.63 -0.38
N ALA A 100 -13.09 -24.40 -0.75
CA ALA A 100 -13.60 -24.79 -2.07
C ALA A 100 -12.93 -26.02 -2.73
N LYS A 101 -13.42 -27.22 -2.35
CA LYS A 101 -13.11 -28.55 -2.93
C LYS A 101 -13.38 -28.71 -4.44
N LYS A 102 -13.46 -27.66 -5.27
CA LYS A 102 -14.03 -27.78 -6.62
C LYS A 102 -13.15 -27.41 -7.81
N LYS A 103 -11.89 -27.00 -7.64
CA LYS A 103 -10.90 -26.90 -8.74
C LYS A 103 -9.50 -26.67 -8.17
N PHE A 104 -8.82 -27.76 -7.80
CA PHE A 104 -7.38 -27.71 -7.56
C PHE A 104 -6.64 -27.94 -8.88
N PRO A 105 -5.58 -27.17 -9.20
CA PRO A 105 -4.68 -27.48 -10.31
C PRO A 105 -4.12 -28.89 -10.16
N ALA A 106 -3.77 -29.55 -11.29
CA ALA A 106 -3.23 -30.91 -11.29
C ALA A 106 -1.95 -31.06 -10.44
N GLU A 107 -1.20 -29.96 -10.26
CA GLU A 107 -0.02 -29.88 -9.40
C GLU A 107 -0.32 -30.05 -7.90
N CYS A 108 -1.58 -29.91 -7.48
CA CYS A 108 -2.00 -30.00 -6.08
C CYS A 108 -2.65 -31.36 -5.71
N GLN A 109 -2.57 -32.37 -6.58
CA GLN A 109 -3.22 -33.68 -6.39
C GLN A 109 -2.25 -34.84 -6.05
N LYS A 110 -1.02 -34.54 -5.61
CA LYS A 110 -0.09 -35.54 -5.07
C LYS A 110 0.02 -35.44 -3.55
#